data_AF-A0A5D4TMV0-F1
#
_entry.id   AF-A0A5D4TMV0-F1
#
_cell.length_a   1.000
_cell.length_b   1.000
_cell.length_c   1.000
_cell.angle_alpha   90.00
_cell.angle_beta   90.00
_cell.angle_gamma   90.00
#
_symmetry.space_group_name_H-M   'P 1'
#
loop_
_entity.id
_entity.type
_entity.pdbx_description
1 polymer ?
#
loop_
_entity_poly.entity_id
_entity_poly.type
_entity_poly.pdbx_seq_one_letter_code
_entity_poly.pdbx_strand_id
1 'polypeptide(L)'
;MKKAKIDEITLSYLRFQNPKENRGNIIVFFLIFLDIIGVIFLLGEPMIPLIFWSGIIPVILIHLWAIPIIIAPYNFERAYYLFFGVYGVINTFVYFLVIQKLIYNTFKVESIVPAFIGLVICVSLLIVLNWINIRSLYSGTYSRLQKGEKTLNLSPIAAASGIGYVLAQFILSSFFVESVKTLIIIGVFSLLTIATAFFSTSIHKYFFIKRNMEKVKQVYPEFGLPKKLRKNT
;
A
#
# COMPACT_ATOMS: atom_id res chain seq x y z
N MET A 1 10.61 38.54 10.53
CA MET A 1 9.71 37.49 11.09
C MET A 1 10.55 36.32 11.58
N LYS A 2 10.53 36.01 12.88
CA LYS A 2 11.10 34.76 13.41
C LYS A 2 10.32 33.59 12.78
N LYS A 3 10.98 32.70 12.03
CA LYS A 3 10.36 31.45 11.56
C LYS A 3 9.84 30.70 12.78
N ALA A 4 8.53 30.45 12.85
CA ALA A 4 7.96 29.63 13.90
C ALA A 4 8.64 28.25 13.85
N LYS A 5 9.18 27.79 14.98
CA LYS A 5 9.80 26.47 15.08
C LYS A 5 8.71 25.43 14.83
N ILE A 6 8.78 24.71 13.71
CA ILE A 6 7.81 23.66 13.38
C ILE A 6 7.93 22.56 14.44
N ASP A 7 6.79 22.14 14.97
CA ASP A 7 6.73 21.09 15.99
C ASP A 7 7.22 19.75 15.41
N GLU A 8 7.83 18.93 16.27
CA GLU A 8 8.47 17.67 15.86
C GLU A 8 7.48 16.66 15.25
N ILE A 9 6.22 16.71 15.68
CA ILE A 9 5.16 15.83 15.16
C ILE A 9 4.89 16.17 13.70
N THR A 10 4.70 17.46 13.39
CA THR A 10 4.55 17.94 12.01
C THR A 10 5.78 17.61 11.15
N LEU A 11 6.99 17.81 11.68
CA LEU A 11 8.22 17.49 10.95
C LEU A 11 8.33 15.99 10.63
N SER A 12 7.96 15.12 11.57
CA SER A 12 7.97 13.67 11.41
C SER A 12 7.07 13.20 10.25
N TYR A 13 5.96 13.91 10.03
CA TYR A 13 4.96 13.59 9.00
C TYR A 13 5.30 14.21 7.63
N LEU A 14 6.13 15.26 7.60
CA LEU A 14 6.58 15.95 6.39
C LEU A 14 7.85 15.35 5.78
N ARG A 15 8.34 14.19 6.25
CA ARG A 15 9.41 13.47 5.54
C ARG A 15 8.90 13.01 4.17
N PHE A 16 9.30 13.74 3.13
CA PHE A 16 8.95 13.48 1.75
C PHE A 16 10.08 12.75 1.03
N GLN A 17 9.70 11.85 0.12
CA GLN A 17 10.61 11.26 -0.85
C GLN A 17 10.85 12.22 -2.01
N ASN A 18 12.01 12.11 -2.65
CA ASN A 18 12.34 12.93 -3.81
C ASN A 18 11.37 12.61 -4.97
N PRO A 19 10.91 13.60 -5.78
CA PRO A 19 10.11 13.32 -6.97
C PRO A 19 10.67 12.25 -7.92
N LYS A 20 12.00 12.11 -8.02
CA LYS A 20 12.63 11.01 -8.80
C LYS A 20 12.35 9.64 -8.18
N GLU A 21 12.46 9.52 -6.87
CA GLU A 21 12.16 8.29 -6.12
C GLU A 21 10.67 7.97 -6.23
N ASN A 22 9.80 8.98 -6.12
CA ASN A 22 8.36 8.81 -6.31
C ASN A 22 8.05 8.19 -7.68
N ARG A 23 8.68 8.68 -8.76
CA ARG A 23 8.52 8.08 -10.10
C ARG A 23 8.97 6.61 -10.12
N GLY A 24 10.15 6.31 -9.58
CA GLY A 24 10.65 4.94 -9.52
C GLY A 24 9.73 4.01 -8.73
N ASN A 25 9.24 4.48 -7.59
CA ASN A 25 8.28 3.77 -6.74
C ASN A 25 7.01 3.42 -7.51
N ILE A 26 6.41 4.37 -8.24
CA ILE A 26 5.19 4.09 -9.03
C ILE A 26 5.43 2.93 -10.00
N ILE A 27 6.55 2.97 -10.75
CA ILE A 27 6.86 1.97 -11.77
C ILE A 27 7.00 0.58 -11.12
N VAL A 28 7.77 0.48 -10.03
CA VAL A 28 7.98 -0.78 -9.31
C VAL A 28 6.68 -1.30 -8.69
N PHE A 29 5.91 -0.43 -8.04
CA PHE A 29 4.66 -0.81 -7.39
C PHE A 29 3.60 -1.26 -8.39
N PHE A 30 3.56 -0.67 -9.59
CA PHE A 30 2.65 -1.10 -10.64
C PHE A 30 3.10 -2.43 -11.21
N LEU A 31 4.30 -2.49 -11.79
CA LEU A 31 4.75 -3.67 -12.51
C LEU A 31 4.82 -4.91 -11.61
N ILE A 32 5.34 -4.78 -10.39
CA ILE A 32 5.55 -5.93 -9.51
C ILE A 32 4.29 -6.23 -8.71
N PHE A 33 3.82 -5.28 -7.89
CA PHE A 33 2.78 -5.57 -6.92
C PHE A 33 1.39 -5.61 -7.56
N LEU A 34 1.07 -4.69 -8.46
CA LEU A 34 -0.25 -4.67 -9.06
C LEU A 34 -0.36 -5.64 -10.24
N ASP A 35 0.55 -5.55 -11.20
CA ASP A 35 0.42 -6.26 -12.48
C ASP A 35 0.86 -7.72 -12.35
N ILE A 36 2.10 -7.96 -11.92
CA ILE A 36 2.63 -9.33 -11.79
C ILE A 36 1.93 -10.09 -10.66
N ILE A 37 1.79 -9.51 -9.47
CA ILE A 37 1.23 -10.24 -8.33
C ILE A 37 -0.30 -10.18 -8.33
N GLY A 38 -0.91 -9.04 -8.64
CA GLY A 38 -2.38 -8.90 -8.63
C GLY A 38 -3.04 -9.40 -9.92
N VAL A 39 -2.75 -8.76 -11.05
CA VAL A 39 -3.45 -8.97 -12.32
C VAL A 39 -3.20 -10.36 -12.89
N ILE A 40 -1.96 -10.87 -12.88
CA ILE A 40 -1.69 -12.23 -13.39
C ILE A 40 -2.47 -13.29 -12.60
N PHE A 41 -2.54 -13.16 -11.26
CA PHE A 41 -3.32 -14.09 -10.45
C PHE A 41 -4.83 -13.96 -10.68
N LEU A 42 -5.33 -12.76 -11.01
CA LEU A 42 -6.72 -12.58 -11.48
C LEU A 42 -6.96 -13.22 -12.85
N LEU A 43 -5.98 -13.20 -13.75
CA LEU A 43 -6.05 -13.80 -15.09
C LEU A 43 -5.92 -15.32 -15.11
N GLY A 44 -5.21 -15.92 -14.14
CA GLY A 44 -4.90 -17.36 -14.17
C GLY A 44 -6.13 -18.27 -14.27
N GLU A 45 -6.01 -19.45 -14.88
CA GLU A 45 -7.15 -20.36 -14.99
C GLU A 45 -7.44 -21.11 -13.68
N PRO A 46 -8.72 -21.37 -13.31
CA PRO A 46 -9.93 -20.95 -14.02
C PRO A 46 -10.31 -19.49 -13.72
N MET A 47 -10.55 -18.70 -14.76
CA MET A 47 -10.95 -17.30 -14.61
C MET A 47 -12.44 -17.18 -14.22
N ILE A 48 -12.75 -16.36 -13.20
CA ILE A 48 -14.13 -15.99 -12.84
C ILE A 48 -14.41 -14.59 -13.40
N PRO A 49 -15.23 -14.44 -14.46
CA PRO A 49 -15.37 -13.16 -15.18
C PRO A 49 -15.79 -11.98 -14.31
N LEU A 50 -16.74 -12.17 -13.38
CA LEU A 50 -17.21 -11.11 -12.49
C LEU A 50 -16.08 -10.59 -11.57
N ILE A 51 -15.29 -11.49 -11.00
CA ILE A 51 -14.16 -11.14 -10.14
C ILE A 51 -13.07 -10.46 -10.96
N PHE A 52 -12.77 -10.98 -12.15
CA PHE A 52 -11.77 -10.42 -13.05
C PHE A 52 -12.10 -8.98 -13.44
N TRP A 53 -13.28 -8.72 -14.01
CA TRP A 53 -13.66 -7.39 -14.47
C TRP A 53 -13.80 -6.38 -13.33
N SER A 54 -14.22 -6.83 -12.13
CA SER A 54 -14.25 -6.00 -10.93
C SER A 54 -12.85 -5.47 -10.55
N GLY A 55 -11.80 -6.27 -10.77
CA GLY A 55 -10.42 -5.86 -10.51
C GLY A 55 -9.80 -5.03 -11.64
N ILE A 56 -10.01 -5.43 -12.89
CA ILE A 56 -9.35 -4.80 -14.05
C ILE A 56 -9.81 -3.36 -14.29
N ILE A 57 -11.10 -3.06 -14.10
CA ILE A 57 -11.62 -1.70 -14.35
C ILE A 57 -10.88 -0.67 -13.46
N PRO A 58 -10.80 -0.84 -12.12
CA PRO A 58 -9.98 0.01 -11.27
C PRO A 58 -8.49 0.05 -11.65
N VAL A 59 -7.91 -1.07 -12.07
CA VAL A 59 -6.50 -1.15 -12.49
C VAL A 59 -6.25 -0.27 -13.71
N ILE A 60 -7.12 -0.28 -14.71
CA ILE A 60 -6.98 0.59 -15.89
C ILE A 60 -7.05 2.06 -15.48
N LEU A 61 -8.01 2.42 -14.63
CA LEU A 61 -8.18 3.81 -14.18
C LEU A 61 -6.95 4.33 -13.43
N ILE A 62 -6.35 3.52 -12.54
CA ILE A 62 -5.15 3.95 -11.81
C ILE A 62 -3.91 4.02 -12.71
N HIS A 63 -3.83 3.18 -13.75
CA HIS A 63 -2.80 3.28 -14.78
C HIS A 63 -2.88 4.59 -15.54
N LEU A 64 -4.08 4.97 -15.99
CA LEU A 64 -4.29 6.24 -16.69
C LEU A 64 -3.94 7.43 -15.79
N TRP A 65 -4.25 7.37 -14.49
CA TRP A 65 -3.88 8.43 -13.55
C TRP A 65 -2.37 8.50 -13.27
N ALA A 66 -1.63 7.40 -13.38
CA ALA A 66 -0.18 7.39 -13.15
C ALA A 66 0.61 8.14 -14.23
N ILE A 67 0.11 8.15 -15.48
CA ILE A 67 0.79 8.76 -16.65
C ILE A 67 1.28 10.19 -16.37
N PRO A 68 0.43 11.16 -16.00
CA PRO A 68 0.89 12.53 -15.74
C PRO A 68 1.93 12.63 -14.61
N ILE A 69 1.84 11.76 -13.60
CA ILE A 69 2.75 11.76 -12.44
C ILE A 69 4.12 11.21 -12.84
N ILE A 70 4.18 10.19 -13.70
CA ILE A 70 5.43 9.63 -14.21
C ILE A 70 6.13 10.60 -15.15
N ILE A 71 5.38 11.28 -16.03
CA ILE A 71 5.93 12.23 -17.00
C ILE A 71 6.46 13.49 -16.30
N ALA A 72 5.71 14.04 -15.33
CA ALA A 72 6.03 15.29 -14.67
C ALA A 72 6.02 15.19 -13.13
N PRO A 73 6.87 14.34 -12.52
CA PRO A 73 6.80 14.04 -11.07
C PRO A 73 7.00 15.26 -10.18
N TYR A 74 7.75 16.25 -10.64
CA TYR A 74 8.01 17.50 -9.92
C TYR A 74 6.79 18.42 -9.86
N ASN A 75 5.97 18.44 -10.91
CA ASN A 75 4.75 19.25 -10.97
C ASN A 75 3.62 18.61 -10.14
N PHE A 76 3.62 17.28 -10.06
CA PHE A 76 2.59 16.49 -9.39
C PHE A 76 3.02 15.95 -8.02
N GLU A 77 4.05 16.54 -7.39
CA GLU A 77 4.62 16.08 -6.12
C GLU A 77 3.58 15.97 -4.99
N ARG A 78 2.61 16.89 -4.94
CA ARG A 78 1.48 16.79 -4.00
C ARG A 78 0.48 15.71 -4.41
N ALA A 79 0.11 15.69 -5.70
CA ALA A 79 -0.88 14.75 -6.23
C ALA A 79 -0.43 13.29 -6.11
N TYR A 80 0.89 13.05 -6.12
CA TYR A 80 1.51 11.76 -5.85
C TYR A 80 0.98 11.11 -4.57
N TYR A 81 0.86 11.85 -3.45
CA TYR A 81 0.39 11.27 -2.19
C TYR A 81 -1.06 10.80 -2.24
N LEU A 82 -1.92 11.55 -2.94
CA LEU A 82 -3.30 11.13 -3.16
C LEU A 82 -3.36 9.89 -4.04
N PHE A 83 -2.65 9.94 -5.17
CA PHE A 83 -2.53 8.84 -6.11
C PHE A 83 -2.04 7.57 -5.42
N PHE A 84 -0.95 7.66 -4.66
CA PHE A 84 -0.34 6.50 -3.99
C PHE A 84 -1.27 5.91 -2.92
N GLY A 85 -2.05 6.77 -2.26
CA GLY A 85 -3.10 6.36 -1.35
C GLY A 85 -4.25 5.60 -2.04
N VAL A 86 -4.75 6.13 -3.16
CA VAL A 86 -5.79 5.46 -3.96
C VAL A 86 -5.29 4.17 -4.58
N TYR A 87 -4.05 4.15 -5.07
CA TYR A 87 -3.36 2.93 -5.50
C TYR A 87 -3.36 1.87 -4.39
N GLY A 88 -3.04 2.26 -3.14
CA GLY A 88 -3.09 1.34 -2.00
C GLY A 88 -4.47 0.71 -1.80
N VAL A 89 -5.54 1.50 -1.92
CA VAL A 89 -6.93 1.00 -1.84
C VAL A 89 -7.22 0.01 -2.97
N ILE A 90 -6.89 0.38 -4.21
CA ILE A 90 -7.15 -0.45 -5.40
C ILE A 90 -6.37 -1.76 -5.33
N ASN A 91 -5.09 -1.72 -4.98
CA ASN A 91 -4.27 -2.92 -4.91
C ASN A 91 -4.73 -3.87 -3.79
N THR A 92 -5.12 -3.32 -2.64
CA THR A 92 -5.75 -4.09 -1.55
C THR A 92 -7.03 -4.78 -2.03
N PHE A 93 -7.86 -4.07 -2.79
CA PHE A 93 -9.08 -4.63 -3.37
C PHE A 93 -8.77 -5.74 -4.40
N VAL A 94 -7.77 -5.54 -5.26
CA VAL A 94 -7.31 -6.56 -6.22
C VAL A 94 -6.84 -7.83 -5.52
N TYR A 95 -6.05 -7.72 -4.46
CA TYR A 95 -5.62 -8.88 -3.67
C TYR A 95 -6.77 -9.56 -2.94
N PHE A 96 -7.74 -8.80 -2.43
CA PHE A 96 -8.99 -9.37 -1.92
C PHE A 96 -9.71 -10.19 -3.01
N LEU A 97 -9.82 -9.67 -4.23
CA LEU A 97 -10.45 -10.39 -5.35
C LEU A 97 -9.68 -11.66 -5.73
N VAL A 98 -8.35 -11.62 -5.71
CA VAL A 98 -7.52 -12.83 -5.90
C VAL A 98 -7.83 -13.87 -4.83
N ILE A 99 -7.88 -13.48 -3.55
CA ILE A 99 -8.22 -14.39 -2.45
C ILE A 99 -9.60 -15.00 -2.66
N GLN A 100 -10.60 -14.20 -3.04
CA GLN A 100 -11.94 -14.72 -3.33
C GLN A 100 -11.89 -15.74 -4.45
N LYS A 101 -11.29 -15.40 -5.59
CA LYS A 101 -11.15 -16.33 -6.72
C LYS A 101 -10.53 -17.66 -6.30
N LEU A 102 -9.45 -17.64 -5.51
CA LEU A 102 -8.79 -18.84 -5.00
C LEU A 102 -9.71 -19.68 -4.12
N ILE A 103 -10.50 -19.05 -3.24
CA ILE A 103 -11.48 -19.73 -2.39
C ILE A 103 -12.57 -20.40 -3.23
N TYR A 104 -13.22 -19.64 -4.12
CA TYR A 104 -14.30 -20.13 -4.98
C TYR A 104 -13.84 -21.30 -5.86
N ASN A 105 -12.66 -21.19 -6.48
CA ASN A 105 -12.16 -22.20 -7.41
C ASN A 105 -11.67 -23.48 -6.72
N THR A 106 -11.01 -23.36 -5.56
CA THR A 106 -10.37 -24.49 -4.87
C THR A 106 -11.36 -25.27 -4.02
N PHE A 107 -12.23 -24.56 -3.29
CA PHE A 107 -13.19 -25.18 -2.37
C PHE A 107 -14.58 -25.38 -2.98
N LYS A 108 -14.76 -25.04 -4.27
CA LYS A 108 -16.02 -25.16 -5.02
C LYS A 108 -17.20 -24.55 -4.26
N VAL A 109 -16.95 -23.40 -3.64
CA VAL A 109 -17.99 -22.64 -2.93
C VAL A 109 -18.92 -22.03 -3.98
N GLU A 110 -20.22 -22.22 -3.84
CA GLU A 110 -21.22 -21.58 -4.72
C GLU A 110 -21.92 -20.39 -4.07
N SER A 111 -21.84 -20.30 -2.73
CA SER A 111 -22.49 -19.24 -1.95
C SER A 111 -21.74 -17.90 -2.03
N ILE A 112 -22.48 -16.78 -2.03
CA ILE A 112 -21.94 -15.42 -1.97
C ILE A 112 -21.35 -15.05 -0.60
N VAL A 113 -21.59 -15.86 0.43
CA VAL A 113 -21.25 -15.55 1.83
C VAL A 113 -19.76 -15.24 2.02
N PRO A 114 -18.79 -16.03 1.50
CA PRO A 114 -17.37 -15.72 1.68
C PRO A 114 -16.93 -14.42 1.00
N ALA A 115 -17.51 -14.08 -0.15
CA ALA A 115 -17.25 -12.79 -0.80
C ALA A 115 -17.73 -11.62 0.08
N PHE A 116 -18.92 -11.73 0.67
CA PHE A 116 -19.46 -10.68 1.54
C PHE A 116 -18.62 -10.53 2.81
N ILE A 117 -18.30 -11.63 3.50
CA ILE A 117 -17.44 -11.61 4.70
C ILE A 117 -16.07 -11.02 4.37
N GLY A 118 -15.45 -11.47 3.28
CA GLY A 118 -14.15 -10.97 2.85
C GLY A 118 -14.19 -9.48 2.50
N LEU A 119 -15.27 -8.99 1.89
CA LEU A 119 -15.45 -7.57 1.59
C LEU A 119 -15.55 -6.73 2.87
N VAL A 120 -16.33 -7.20 3.86
CA VAL A 120 -16.43 -6.54 5.18
C VAL A 120 -15.07 -6.48 5.86
N ILE A 121 -14.29 -7.56 5.81
CA ILE A 121 -12.92 -7.60 6.36
C ILE A 121 -12.01 -6.62 5.63
N CYS A 122 -12.03 -6.61 4.28
CA CYS A 122 -11.22 -5.72 3.45
C CYS A 122 -11.52 -4.24 3.75
N VAL A 123 -12.81 -3.86 3.81
CA VAL A 123 -13.23 -2.50 4.14
C VAL A 123 -12.84 -2.14 5.57
N SER A 124 -13.06 -3.04 6.53
CA SER A 124 -12.68 -2.82 7.93
C SER A 124 -11.18 -2.61 8.09
N LEU A 125 -10.35 -3.40 7.38
CA LEU A 125 -8.90 -3.24 7.36
C LEU A 125 -8.48 -1.84 6.89
N LEU A 126 -9.04 -1.37 5.78
CA LEU A 126 -8.76 -0.03 5.26
C LEU A 126 -9.17 1.06 6.26
N ILE A 127 -10.35 0.94 6.88
CA ILE A 127 -10.83 1.91 7.88
C ILE A 127 -9.91 1.91 9.10
N VAL A 128 -9.62 0.75 9.68
CA VAL A 128 -8.81 0.61 10.89
C VAL A 128 -7.40 1.12 10.68
N LEU A 129 -6.74 0.78 9.56
CA LEU A 129 -5.38 1.27 9.29
C LEU A 129 -5.33 2.78 9.10
N ASN A 130 -6.29 3.37 8.39
CA ASN A 130 -6.37 4.82 8.25
C ASN A 130 -6.66 5.51 9.57
N TRP A 131 -7.56 4.95 10.38
CA TRP A 131 -7.87 5.46 11.71
C TRP A 131 -6.68 5.40 12.67
N ILE A 132 -5.95 4.28 12.70
CA ILE A 132 -4.70 4.14 13.47
C ILE A 132 -3.69 5.17 13.01
N ASN A 133 -3.47 5.33 11.70
CA ASN A 133 -2.53 6.33 11.16
C ASN A 133 -2.87 7.77 11.61
N ILE A 134 -4.15 8.13 11.58
CA ILE A 134 -4.61 9.44 12.08
C ILE A 134 -4.32 9.59 13.57
N ARG A 135 -4.67 8.59 14.39
CA ARG A 135 -4.40 8.61 15.84
C ARG A 135 -2.90 8.63 16.15
N SER A 136 -2.08 7.89 15.41
CA SER A 136 -0.62 7.84 15.56
C SER A 136 0.03 9.19 15.27
N LEU A 137 -0.53 9.98 14.35
CA LEU A 137 -0.10 11.37 14.13
C LEU A 137 -0.37 12.24 15.34
N TYR A 138 -1.62 12.31 15.80
CA TYR A 138 -1.99 13.22 16.90
C TYR A 138 -1.46 12.79 18.29
N SER A 139 -1.12 11.52 18.46
CA SER A 139 -0.50 11.00 19.70
C SER A 139 1.03 11.20 19.77
N GLY A 140 1.66 11.74 18.73
CA GLY A 140 3.12 11.85 18.65
C GLY A 140 3.84 10.50 18.52
N THR A 141 3.13 9.43 18.16
CA THR A 141 3.74 8.09 18.00
C THR A 141 4.84 8.10 16.94
N TYR A 142 4.65 8.84 15.84
CA TYR A 142 5.66 8.98 14.79
C TYR A 142 6.94 9.69 15.28
N SER A 143 6.83 10.72 16.12
CA SER A 143 8.01 11.41 16.65
C SER A 143 8.78 10.52 17.65
N ARG A 144 8.07 9.76 18.48
CA ARG A 144 8.66 8.80 19.43
C ARG A 144 9.37 7.63 18.74
N LEU A 145 8.78 7.08 17.69
CA LEU A 145 9.42 6.04 16.86
C LEU A 145 10.69 6.56 16.19
N GLN A 146 10.69 7.80 15.70
CA GLN A 146 11.86 8.42 15.09
C GLN A 146 13.00 8.69 16.07
N LYS A 147 12.69 8.94 17.35
CA LYS A 147 13.69 9.09 18.41
C LYS A 147 14.26 7.75 18.91
N GLY A 148 13.80 6.63 18.37
CA GLY A 148 14.27 5.31 18.79
C GLY A 148 13.79 4.91 20.20
N GLU A 149 12.80 5.60 20.78
CA GLU A 149 12.25 5.27 22.11
C GLU A 149 11.60 3.88 22.16
N LYS A 150 11.29 3.31 20.98
CA LYS A 150 10.96 1.90 20.80
C LYS A 150 11.87 1.30 19.75
N THR A 151 12.99 0.72 20.17
CA THR A 151 13.73 -0.23 19.34
C THR A 151 12.89 -1.50 19.21
N LEU A 152 12.18 -1.66 18.10
CA LEU A 152 11.60 -2.96 17.76
C LEU A 152 12.78 -3.92 17.60
N ASN A 153 12.94 -4.87 18.53
CA ASN A 153 13.87 -5.96 18.34
C ASN A 153 13.37 -6.77 17.14
N LEU A 154 14.07 -6.65 16.01
CA LEU A 154 13.70 -7.31 14.75
C LEU A 154 14.16 -8.78 14.73
N SER A 155 15.00 -9.20 15.69
CA SER A 155 15.53 -10.57 15.77
C SER A 155 14.43 -11.64 15.86
N PRO A 156 13.35 -11.48 16.64
CA PRO A 156 12.24 -12.45 16.67
C PRO A 156 11.46 -12.50 15.35
N ILE A 157 11.33 -11.37 14.64
CA ILE A 157 10.62 -11.29 13.35
C ILE A 157 11.44 -11.98 12.26
N ALA A 158 12.75 -11.74 12.23
CA ALA A 158 13.67 -12.41 11.31
C ALA A 158 13.73 -13.93 11.57
N ALA A 159 13.80 -14.33 12.84
CA ALA A 159 13.76 -15.74 13.25
C ALA A 159 12.42 -16.39 12.87
N ALA A 160 11.29 -15.74 13.12
CA ALA A 160 9.96 -16.23 12.75
C ALA A 160 9.79 -16.35 11.23
N SER A 161 10.38 -15.43 10.46
CA SER A 161 10.36 -15.47 8.99
C SER A 161 11.20 -16.62 8.44
N GLY A 162 12.38 -16.87 9.01
CA GLY A 162 13.22 -18.03 8.65
C GLY A 162 12.57 -19.36 9.01
N ILE A 163 12.00 -19.48 10.22
CA ILE A 163 11.26 -20.67 10.65
C ILE A 163 10.01 -20.88 9.79
N GLY A 164 9.28 -19.81 9.48
CA GLY A 164 8.12 -19.84 8.59
C GLY A 164 8.46 -20.31 7.19
N TYR A 165 9.59 -19.87 6.63
CA TYR A 165 10.07 -20.33 5.32
C TYR A 165 10.39 -21.84 5.33
N VAL A 166 11.14 -22.32 6.32
CA VAL A 166 11.50 -23.74 6.43
C VAL A 166 10.26 -24.61 6.66
N LEU A 167 9.34 -24.20 7.53
CA LEU A 167 8.08 -24.89 7.76
C LEU A 167 7.19 -24.88 6.52
N ALA A 168 7.08 -23.75 5.81
CA ALA A 168 6.32 -23.67 4.57
C ALA A 168 6.91 -24.60 3.50
N GLN A 169 8.24 -24.62 3.34
CA GLN A 169 8.92 -25.50 2.40
C GLN A 169 8.74 -26.98 2.76
N PHE A 170 8.78 -27.33 4.05
CA PHE A 170 8.56 -28.68 4.56
C PHE A 170 7.10 -29.15 4.40
N ILE A 171 6.12 -28.28 4.63
CA ILE A 171 4.71 -28.56 4.38
C ILE A 171 4.48 -28.74 2.87
N LEU A 172 5.06 -27.86 2.05
CA LEU A 172 4.99 -27.93 0.60
C LEU A 172 5.63 -29.22 0.05
N SER A 173 6.69 -29.75 0.66
CA SER A 173 7.34 -30.99 0.22
C SER A 173 6.65 -32.27 0.69
N SER A 174 5.96 -32.24 1.83
CA SER A 174 5.54 -33.47 2.54
C SER A 174 4.04 -33.80 2.44
N PHE A 175 3.17 -32.81 2.18
CA PHE A 175 1.71 -33.01 2.18
C PHE A 175 1.08 -32.37 0.93
N PHE A 176 1.13 -33.09 -0.19
CA PHE A 176 0.70 -32.58 -1.50
C PHE A 176 -0.82 -32.74 -1.72
N VAL A 177 -1.61 -31.89 -1.06
CA VAL A 177 -3.00 -31.63 -1.47
C VAL A 177 -3.06 -30.22 -2.05
N GLU A 178 -3.64 -30.07 -3.24
CA GLU A 178 -3.75 -28.78 -3.96
C GLU A 178 -4.36 -27.68 -3.08
N SER A 179 -5.31 -28.05 -2.22
CA SER A 179 -5.95 -27.15 -1.25
C SER A 179 -4.97 -26.51 -0.24
N VAL A 180 -3.96 -27.25 0.22
CA VAL A 180 -2.96 -26.74 1.17
C VAL A 180 -2.09 -25.66 0.50
N LYS A 181 -1.72 -25.85 -0.76
CA LYS A 181 -0.96 -24.85 -1.53
C LYS A 181 -1.77 -23.57 -1.71
N THR A 182 -3.04 -23.69 -2.09
CA THR A 182 -3.95 -22.54 -2.21
C THR A 182 -4.06 -21.80 -0.87
N LEU A 183 -4.18 -22.49 0.25
CA LEU A 183 -4.24 -21.85 1.58
C LEU A 183 -2.98 -21.05 1.91
N ILE A 184 -1.79 -21.58 1.58
CA ILE A 184 -0.53 -20.85 1.74
C ILE A 184 -0.51 -19.58 0.87
N ILE A 185 -0.94 -19.69 -0.39
CA ILE A 185 -1.02 -18.55 -1.32
C ILE A 185 -2.01 -17.50 -0.77
N ILE A 186 -3.19 -17.91 -0.30
CA ILE A 186 -4.16 -17.02 0.37
C ILE A 186 -3.53 -16.33 1.57
N GLY A 187 -2.75 -17.03 2.39
CA GLY A 187 -1.99 -16.44 3.50
C GLY A 187 -1.02 -15.36 3.05
N VAL A 188 -0.26 -15.59 1.98
CA VAL A 188 0.66 -14.60 1.39
C VAL A 188 -0.11 -13.39 0.88
N PHE A 189 -1.18 -13.59 0.10
CA PHE A 189 -2.02 -12.48 -0.37
C PHE A 189 -2.66 -11.70 0.79
N SER A 190 -3.00 -12.36 1.89
CA SER A 190 -3.54 -11.70 3.08
C SER A 190 -2.52 -10.76 3.72
N LEU A 191 -1.25 -11.18 3.83
CA LEU A 191 -0.16 -10.32 4.30
C LEU A 191 0.09 -9.15 3.34
N LEU A 192 0.09 -9.41 2.04
CA LEU A 192 0.24 -8.38 1.01
C LEU A 192 -0.91 -7.37 1.05
N THR A 193 -2.14 -7.83 1.31
CA THR A 193 -3.34 -6.98 1.49
C THR A 193 -3.15 -6.01 2.65
N ILE A 194 -2.57 -6.45 3.77
CA ILE A 194 -2.23 -5.55 4.89
C ILE A 194 -1.18 -4.52 4.48
N ALA A 195 -0.12 -4.96 3.77
CA ALA A 195 0.94 -4.08 3.31
C ALA A 195 0.43 -3.00 2.33
N THR A 196 -0.41 -3.36 1.36
CA THR A 196 -1.00 -2.40 0.42
C THR A 196 -2.04 -1.51 1.06
N ALA A 197 -2.78 -2.02 2.04
CA ALA A 197 -3.74 -1.22 2.80
C ALA A 197 -3.03 -0.13 3.60
N PHE A 198 -1.80 -0.37 4.08
CA PHE A 198 -0.98 0.66 4.70
C PHE A 198 -0.67 1.82 3.74
N PHE A 199 -0.49 1.58 2.44
CA PHE A 199 -0.24 2.67 1.47
C PHE A 199 -1.41 3.65 1.37
N SER A 200 -2.64 3.20 1.65
CA SER A 200 -3.84 4.05 1.66
C SER A 200 -3.76 5.19 2.69
N THR A 201 -2.92 5.06 3.72
CA THR A 201 -2.65 6.13 4.70
C THR A 201 -2.11 7.42 4.07
N SER A 202 -1.55 7.32 2.86
CA SER A 202 -1.09 8.46 2.06
C SER A 202 -2.23 9.41 1.64
N ILE A 203 -3.49 8.94 1.63
CA ILE A 203 -4.66 9.80 1.42
C ILE A 203 -4.73 10.87 2.52
N HIS A 204 -4.59 10.46 3.78
CA HIS A 204 -4.57 11.40 4.90
C HIS A 204 -3.37 12.35 4.80
N LYS A 205 -2.20 11.83 4.41
CA LYS A 205 -0.99 12.65 4.19
C LYS A 205 -1.23 13.75 3.15
N TYR A 206 -1.91 13.44 2.04
CA TYR A 206 -2.30 14.42 1.04
C TYR A 206 -3.17 15.56 1.63
N PHE A 207 -4.22 15.22 2.38
CA PHE A 207 -5.09 16.23 2.99
C PHE A 207 -4.35 17.06 4.05
N PHE A 208 -3.45 16.44 4.81
CA PHE A 208 -2.60 17.14 5.77
C PHE A 208 -1.69 18.17 5.07
N ILE A 209 -1.03 17.78 3.98
CA ILE A 209 -0.18 18.68 3.17
C ILE A 209 -1.01 19.83 2.61
N LYS A 210 -2.20 19.53 2.05
CA LYS A 210 -3.09 20.55 1.49
C LYS A 210 -3.50 21.60 2.53
N ARG A 211 -3.79 21.18 3.77
CA ARG A 211 -4.19 22.08 4.87
C ARG A 211 -3.02 22.85 5.49
N ASN A 212 -1.79 22.34 5.40
CA ASN A 212 -0.62 22.90 6.08
C ASN A 212 0.47 23.37 5.10
N MET A 213 0.07 23.89 3.93
CA MET A 213 1.00 24.26 2.85
C MET A 213 2.08 25.27 3.30
N GLU A 214 1.72 26.23 4.15
CA GLU A 214 2.69 27.20 4.69
C GLU A 214 3.80 26.52 5.50
N LYS A 215 3.43 25.56 6.36
CA LYS A 215 4.41 24.77 7.13
C LYS A 215 5.24 23.88 6.21
N VAL A 216 4.63 23.32 5.16
CA VAL A 216 5.34 22.52 4.15
C VAL A 216 6.41 23.35 3.46
N LYS A 217 6.08 24.55 2.97
CA LYS A 217 7.02 25.45 2.28
C LYS A 217 8.11 26.00 3.21
N GLN A 218 7.87 26.07 4.51
CA GLN A 218 8.91 26.42 5.48
C GLN A 218 10.00 25.34 5.60
N VAL A 219 9.64 24.05 5.48
CA VAL A 219 10.59 22.92 5.50
C VAL A 219 11.16 22.64 4.10
N TYR A 220 10.30 22.62 3.09
CA TYR A 220 10.62 22.34 1.69
C TYR A 220 10.13 23.49 0.79
N PRO A 221 10.91 24.59 0.67
CA PRO A 221 10.53 25.75 -0.13
C PRO A 221 10.25 25.42 -1.60
N GLU A 222 10.84 24.35 -2.10
CA GLU A 222 10.76 23.91 -3.49
C GLU A 222 9.61 22.93 -3.77
N PHE A 223 8.83 22.58 -2.74
CA PHE A 223 7.76 21.60 -2.84
C PHE A 223 6.72 22.03 -3.89
N GLY A 224 6.47 21.16 -4.86
CA GLY A 224 5.56 21.42 -5.99
C GLY A 224 6.10 22.38 -7.06
N LEU A 225 7.36 22.85 -6.97
CA LEU A 225 7.98 23.62 -8.05
C LEU A 225 8.41 22.69 -9.19
N PRO A 226 8.27 23.12 -10.46
CA PRO A 226 8.89 22.46 -11.60
C PRO A 226 10.40 22.32 -11.43
N LYS A 227 10.97 21.25 -11.99
CA LYS A 227 12.41 20.94 -11.88
C LYS A 227 13.31 22.14 -12.22
N LYS A 228 12.95 22.93 -13.23
CA LYS A 228 13.72 24.10 -13.71
C LYS A 228 13.80 25.24 -12.68
N LEU A 229 12.86 25.31 -11.73
CA LEU A 229 12.78 26.36 -10.71
C LEU A 229 13.33 25.92 -9.35
N ARG A 230 13.81 24.67 -9.25
CA ARG A 230 14.47 24.15 -8.04
C ARG A 230 15.95 24.54 -8.07
N LYS A 231 16.46 25.12 -6.97
CA LYS A 231 17.87 25.48 -6.84
C LYS A 231 18.66 24.19 -6.56
N ASN A 232 19.24 23.62 -7.60
CA ASN A 232 20.19 22.50 -7.61
C ASN A 232 19.96 21.44 -6.51
N THR A 233 19.10 20.46 -6.83
CA THR A 233 19.16 19.10 -6.26
C THR A 233 19.64 18.10 -7.30
#